data_AF-A0A2M8EKL7-F1
#
_entry.id   AF-A0A2M8EKL7-F1
#
_cell.length_a   1.000
_cell.length_b   1.000
_cell.length_c   1.000
_cell.angle_alpha   90.00
_cell.angle_beta   90.00
_cell.angle_gamma   90.00
#
_symmetry.space_group_name_H-M   'P 1'
#
loop_
_entity.id
_entity.type
_entity.pdbx_description
1 polymer ?
#
loop_
_entity_poly.entity_id
_entity_poly.type
_entity_poly.pdbx_seq_one_letter_code
_entity_poly.pdbx_strand_id
1 'polypeptide(L)'
;MIIKTKVTKITKQIPLTKEYFETTLKNYPTKKYFEKTLKKQIKSELKNYPTKLDLKRELVLYATKNDLYDLENRLGLRFDKLTDNIMQFKDDIVSMYLKIETETVSMKSLYDRHSGKIEAHELRITNLETKNI
;
A
#
# COMPACT_ATOMS: atom_id res chain seq x y z
N MET A 1 -33.80 90.13 30.90
CA MET A 1 -32.96 89.36 31.84
C MET A 1 -32.34 88.21 31.03
N ILE A 2 -31.05 88.30 30.66
CA ILE A 2 -30.38 87.27 29.83
C ILE A 2 -29.37 86.55 30.72
N ILE A 3 -29.61 85.26 30.95
CA ILE A 3 -28.72 84.39 31.73
C ILE A 3 -27.59 83.91 30.81
N LYS A 4 -26.34 84.27 31.14
CA LYS A 4 -25.13 83.78 30.47
C LYS A 4 -24.74 82.43 31.08
N THR A 5 -24.89 81.33 30.34
CA THR A 5 -24.32 80.04 30.72
C THR A 5 -22.87 79.94 30.27
N LYS A 6 -21.95 79.97 31.24
CA LYS A 6 -20.51 79.77 31.05
C LYS A 6 -20.25 78.28 30.81
N VAL A 7 -19.72 77.90 29.65
CA VAL A 7 -19.21 76.55 29.41
C VAL A 7 -17.77 76.48 29.96
N THR A 8 -17.58 75.78 31.07
CA THR A 8 -16.26 75.51 31.66
C THR A 8 -15.64 74.27 31.00
N LYS A 9 -14.61 74.45 30.17
CA LYS A 9 -13.76 73.35 29.72
C LYS A 9 -12.96 72.83 30.92
N ILE A 10 -13.27 71.61 31.37
CA ILE A 10 -12.43 70.90 32.34
C ILE A 10 -11.29 70.23 31.55
N THR A 11 -10.16 70.90 31.42
CA THR A 11 -8.91 70.24 31.02
C THR A 11 -8.31 69.61 32.27
N LYS A 12 -8.43 68.28 32.40
CA LYS A 12 -7.68 67.53 33.41
C LYS A 12 -6.19 67.67 33.09
N GLN A 13 -5.51 68.62 33.73
CA GLN A 13 -4.05 68.73 33.68
C GLN A 13 -3.49 67.51 34.42
N ILE A 14 -2.85 66.62 33.69
CA ILE A 14 -2.03 65.57 34.29
C ILE A 14 -0.85 66.28 34.96
N PRO A 15 -0.61 66.09 36.26
CA PRO A 15 0.48 66.74 36.95
C PRO A 15 1.82 66.27 36.37
N LEU A 16 2.50 67.15 35.65
CA LEU A 16 3.85 66.93 35.11
C LEU A 16 4.90 67.13 36.22
N THR A 17 4.72 66.47 37.37
CA THR A 17 5.68 66.57 38.48
C THR A 17 6.81 65.57 38.26
N LYS A 18 8.01 65.92 38.76
CA LYS A 18 9.18 65.03 38.74
C LYS A 18 8.86 63.65 39.36
N GLU A 19 8.10 63.65 40.45
CA GLU A 19 7.64 62.45 41.13
C GLU A 19 6.69 61.59 40.27
N TYR A 20 5.81 62.21 39.49
CA TYR A 20 4.96 61.51 38.52
C TYR A 20 5.80 60.85 37.41
N PHE A 21 6.83 61.52 36.92
CA PHE A 21 7.76 60.95 35.93
C PHE A 21 8.62 59.82 36.50
N GLU A 22 9.13 59.96 37.71
CA GLU A 22 9.94 58.93 38.38
C GLU A 22 9.13 57.66 38.65
N THR A 23 7.89 57.80 39.10
CA THR A 23 6.99 56.66 39.35
C THR A 23 6.56 55.97 38.05
N THR A 24 6.28 56.72 36.98
CA THR A 24 5.97 56.12 35.67
C THR A 24 7.17 55.45 35.01
N LEU A 25 8.37 56.04 35.09
CA LEU A 25 9.61 55.44 34.57
C LEU A 25 10.00 54.17 35.34
N LYS A 26 9.83 54.17 36.67
CA LYS A 26 10.09 53.00 37.52
C LYS A 26 9.16 51.82 37.19
N ASN A 27 7.94 52.12 36.75
CA ASN A 27 6.93 51.14 36.35
C ASN A 27 6.96 50.83 34.85
N TYR A 28 7.85 51.47 34.07
CA TYR A 28 7.92 51.25 32.64
C TYR A 28 8.63 49.92 32.36
N PRO A 29 8.00 49.00 31.60
CA PRO A 29 8.61 47.71 31.32
C PRO A 29 9.93 47.89 30.55
N THR A 30 11.01 47.37 31.12
CA THR A 30 12.33 47.45 30.49
C THR A 30 12.43 46.50 29.30
N LYS A 31 13.33 46.78 28.35
CA LYS A 31 13.66 45.86 27.25
C LYS A 31 13.94 44.43 27.74
N LYS A 32 14.62 44.32 28.88
CA LYS A 32 14.93 43.05 29.55
C LYS A 32 13.67 42.29 30.02
N TYR A 33 12.66 43.01 30.50
CA TYR A 33 11.37 42.43 30.84
C TYR A 33 10.68 41.87 29.60
N PHE A 34 10.61 42.64 28.51
CA PHE A 34 10.05 42.18 27.24
C PHE A 34 10.75 40.94 26.67
N GLU A 35 12.09 40.93 26.63
CA GLU A 35 12.86 39.77 26.16
C GLU A 35 12.58 38.50 26.97
N LYS A 36 12.43 38.64 28.29
CA LYS A 36 12.10 37.50 29.17
C LYS A 36 10.71 36.95 28.88
N THR A 37 9.73 37.85 28.69
CA THR A 37 8.34 37.47 28.40
C THR A 37 8.22 36.80 27.03
N LEU A 38 8.89 37.36 26.01
CA LEU A 38 8.92 36.83 24.65
C LEU A 38 9.58 35.45 24.60
N LYS A 39 10.73 35.28 25.27
CA LYS A 39 11.40 33.97 25.41
C LYS A 39 10.51 32.93 26.08
N LYS A 40 9.74 33.35 27.09
CA LYS A 40 8.81 32.46 27.80
C LYS A 40 7.65 32.02 26.89
N GLN A 41 7.11 32.93 26.08
CA GLN A 41 6.06 32.62 25.10
C GLN A 41 6.57 31.67 24.01
N ILE A 42 7.70 31.99 23.38
CA ILE A 42 8.32 31.12 22.35
C ILE A 42 8.62 29.72 22.90
N LYS A 43 9.15 29.62 24.12
CA LYS A 43 9.40 28.32 24.77
C LYS A 43 8.12 27.54 25.07
N SER A 44 7.03 28.24 25.38
CA SER A 44 5.72 27.64 25.58
C SER A 44 5.14 27.11 24.28
N GLU A 45 5.28 27.85 23.18
CA GLU A 45 4.77 27.46 21.87
C GLU A 45 5.57 26.30 21.27
N LEU A 46 6.91 26.32 21.38
CA LEU A 46 7.78 25.26 20.89
C LEU A 46 7.54 23.90 21.58
N LYS A 47 6.98 23.88 22.79
CA LYS A 47 6.64 22.61 23.48
C LYS A 47 5.55 21.82 22.77
N ASN A 48 4.67 22.50 22.04
CA ASN A 48 3.53 21.88 21.35
C ASN A 48 3.86 21.56 19.90
N TYR A 49 5.05 21.93 19.41
CA TYR A 49 5.48 21.60 18.07
C TYR A 49 6.03 20.18 18.01
N PRO A 50 5.57 19.35 17.06
CA PRO A 50 6.09 18.00 16.88
C PRO A 50 7.57 18.07 16.52
N THR A 51 8.36 17.24 17.18
CA THR A 51 9.78 17.13 16.91
C THR A 51 10.04 16.11 15.81
N LYS A 52 11.26 16.12 15.26
CA LYS A 52 11.71 15.04 14.36
C LYS A 52 11.57 13.64 15.00
N LEU A 53 11.64 13.56 16.32
CA LEU A 53 11.55 12.30 17.05
C LEU A 53 10.10 11.81 17.13
N ASP A 54 9.14 12.73 17.26
CA ASP A 54 7.71 12.44 17.21
C ASP A 54 7.31 11.96 15.81
N LEU A 55 7.75 12.67 14.77
CA LEU A 55 7.54 12.27 13.37
C LEU A 55 8.13 10.89 13.06
N LYS A 56 9.33 10.59 13.56
CA LYS A 56 9.94 9.26 13.39
C LYS A 56 9.10 8.17 14.06
N ARG A 57 8.59 8.41 15.27
CA ARG A 57 7.76 7.42 15.99
C ARG A 57 6.47 7.12 15.25
N GLU A 58 5.82 8.13 14.68
CA GLU A 58 4.60 7.94 13.88
C GLU A 58 4.89 7.24 12.55
N LEU A 59 5.99 7.58 11.88
CA LEU A 59 6.34 7.03 10.57
C LEU A 59 6.86 5.58 10.60
N VAL A 60 7.32 5.07 11.75
CA VAL A 60 7.82 3.68 11.89
C VAL A 60 6.75 2.64 11.52
N LEU A 61 5.47 2.96 11.68
CA LEU A 61 4.36 2.06 11.34
C LEU A 61 4.06 2.00 9.84
N TYR A 62 4.62 2.91 9.04
CA TYR A 62 4.35 3.00 7.61
C TYR A 62 5.48 2.37 6.81
N ALA A 63 5.11 1.57 5.81
CA ALA A 63 6.05 1.04 4.84
C ALA A 63 6.77 2.19 4.11
N THR A 64 8.08 2.09 4.02
CA THR A 64 8.90 3.03 3.26
C THR A 64 8.85 2.70 1.77
N LYS A 65 9.34 3.62 0.94
CA LYS A 65 9.47 3.39 -0.50
C LYS A 65 10.32 2.15 -0.81
N ASN A 66 11.36 1.89 -0.02
CA ASN A 66 12.23 0.73 -0.21
C ASN A 66 11.50 -0.57 0.12
N ASP A 67 10.68 -0.59 1.18
CA ASP A 67 9.87 -1.76 1.52
C ASP A 67 8.89 -2.13 0.39
N LEU A 68 8.35 -1.13 -0.30
CA LEU A 68 7.49 -1.33 -1.46
C LEU A 68 8.26 -1.91 -2.66
N TYR A 69 9.47 -1.42 -2.95
CA TYR A 69 10.31 -1.99 -4.01
C TYR A 69 10.71 -3.44 -3.72
N ASP A 70 11.06 -3.76 -2.47
CA ASP A 70 11.40 -5.12 -2.07
C ASP A 70 10.19 -6.05 -2.19
N LEU A 71 8.99 -5.57 -1.85
CA LEU A 71 7.75 -6.31 -2.04
C LEU A 71 7.46 -6.54 -3.53
N GLU A 72 7.58 -5.51 -4.36
CA GLU A 72 7.37 -5.59 -5.82
C GLU A 72 8.31 -6.62 -6.45
N ASN A 73 9.60 -6.58 -6.13
CA ASN A 73 10.59 -7.55 -6.61
C ASN A 73 10.25 -8.98 -6.17
N ARG A 74 9.87 -9.18 -4.91
CA ARG A 74 9.47 -10.50 -4.40
C ARG A 74 8.21 -11.02 -5.07
N LEU A 75 7.26 -10.14 -5.39
CA LEU A 75 6.05 -10.51 -6.13
C LEU A 75 6.39 -10.88 -7.57
N GLY A 76 7.22 -10.09 -8.26
CA GLY A 76 7.70 -10.40 -9.62
C GLY A 76 8.32 -11.79 -9.70
N LEU A 77 9.30 -12.10 -8.84
CA LEU A 77 9.95 -13.41 -8.79
C LEU A 77 8.96 -14.56 -8.53
N ARG A 78 7.91 -14.33 -7.73
CA ARG A 78 6.86 -15.33 -7.49
C ARG A 78 5.98 -15.54 -8.71
N PHE A 79 5.65 -14.47 -9.44
CA PHE A 79 4.86 -14.57 -10.68
C PHE A 79 5.64 -15.25 -11.79
N ASP A 80 6.93 -14.97 -11.93
CA ASP A 80 7.79 -15.64 -12.92
C ASP A 80 7.84 -17.14 -12.64
N LYS A 81 8.13 -17.52 -11.39
CA LYS A 81 8.13 -18.94 -10.98
C LYS A 81 6.78 -19.63 -11.18
N LEU A 82 5.68 -18.93 -10.92
CA LEU A 82 4.34 -19.46 -11.18
C LEU A 82 4.11 -19.69 -12.68
N THR A 83 4.56 -18.76 -13.51
CA THR A 83 4.45 -18.84 -14.96
C THR A 83 5.25 -20.01 -15.51
N ASP A 84 6.48 -20.20 -15.03
CA ASP A 84 7.33 -21.34 -15.41
C ASP A 84 6.68 -22.68 -15.04
N ASN A 85 6.16 -22.80 -13.81
CA ASN A 85 5.45 -24.01 -13.37
C ASN A 85 4.22 -24.31 -14.23
N ILE A 86 3.45 -23.29 -14.61
CA ILE A 86 2.28 -23.45 -15.48
C ILE A 86 2.70 -23.94 -16.88
N MET A 87 3.77 -23.38 -17.43
CA MET A 87 4.29 -23.80 -18.73
C MET A 87 4.77 -25.25 -18.69
N GLN A 88 5.53 -25.64 -17.66
CA GLN A 88 5.99 -27.02 -17.50
C GLN A 88 4.81 -28.00 -17.37
N PHE A 89 3.82 -27.67 -16.55
CA PHE A 89 2.63 -28.50 -16.39
C PHE A 89 1.84 -28.66 -17.69
N LYS A 90 1.75 -27.59 -18.50
CA LYS A 90 1.13 -27.64 -19.82
C LYS A 90 1.90 -28.57 -20.76
N ASP A 91 3.22 -28.49 -20.79
CA ASP A 91 4.06 -29.34 -21.64
C ASP A 91 3.97 -30.82 -21.24
N ASP A 92 3.88 -31.10 -19.93
CA ASP A 92 3.65 -32.44 -19.40
C ASP A 92 2.29 -33.00 -19.85
N ILE A 93 1.22 -32.20 -19.79
CA ILE A 93 -0.12 -32.60 -20.28
C ILE A 93 -0.08 -32.90 -21.77
N VAL A 94 0.54 -32.03 -22.58
CA VAL A 94 0.64 -32.23 -24.02
C VAL A 94 1.38 -33.54 -24.34
N SER A 95 2.49 -33.79 -23.64
CA SER A 95 3.27 -35.03 -23.79
C SER A 95 2.46 -36.27 -23.42
N MET A 96 1.68 -36.20 -22.32
CA MET A 96 0.80 -37.29 -21.89
C MET A 96 -0.30 -37.55 -22.93
N TYR A 97 -0.92 -36.49 -23.46
CA TYR A 97 -1.98 -36.60 -24.46
C TYR A 97 -1.47 -37.27 -25.74
N LEU A 98 -0.32 -36.83 -26.26
CA LEU A 98 0.31 -37.44 -27.44
C LEU A 98 0.59 -38.93 -27.23
N LYS A 99 1.07 -39.30 -26.04
CA LYS A 99 1.31 -40.71 -25.72
C LYS A 99 0.01 -41.52 -25.74
N ILE A 100 -1.04 -41.04 -25.08
CA ILE A 100 -2.37 -41.69 -25.08
C ILE A 100 -2.92 -41.84 -26.49
N GLU A 101 -2.79 -40.80 -27.32
CA GLU A 101 -3.25 -40.83 -28.71
C GLU A 101 -2.51 -41.91 -29.52
N THR A 102 -1.18 -41.98 -29.41
CA THR A 102 -0.38 -43.02 -30.09
C THR A 102 -0.74 -44.43 -29.63
N GLU A 103 -0.93 -44.64 -28.33
CA GLU A 103 -1.35 -45.93 -27.78
C GLU A 103 -2.74 -46.33 -28.25
N THR A 104 -3.68 -45.38 -28.32
CA THR A 104 -5.05 -45.61 -28.80
C THR A 104 -5.07 -46.04 -30.26
N VAL A 105 -4.30 -45.37 -31.12
CA VAL A 105 -4.17 -45.74 -32.54
C VAL A 105 -3.56 -47.13 -32.70
N SER A 106 -2.51 -47.44 -31.94
CA SER A 106 -1.88 -48.75 -31.94
C SER A 106 -2.85 -49.86 -31.52
N MET A 107 -3.58 -49.65 -30.42
CA MET A 107 -4.59 -50.59 -29.91
C MET A 107 -5.71 -50.83 -30.92
N LYS A 108 -6.20 -49.77 -31.58
CA LYS A 108 -7.20 -49.90 -32.64
C LYS A 108 -6.71 -50.77 -33.79
N SER A 109 -5.47 -50.55 -34.25
CA SER A 109 -4.89 -51.36 -35.33
C SER A 109 -4.73 -52.85 -34.96
N LEU A 110 -4.39 -53.14 -33.70
CA LEU A 110 -4.30 -54.51 -33.19
C LEU A 110 -5.68 -55.16 -33.11
N TYR A 111 -6.67 -54.42 -32.62
CA TYR A 111 -8.06 -54.86 -32.55
C TYR A 111 -8.58 -55.21 -33.94
N ASP A 112 -8.44 -54.31 -34.92
CA ASP A 112 -8.91 -54.53 -36.30
C ASP A 112 -8.28 -55.79 -36.92
N ARG A 113 -6.96 -55.98 -36.69
CA ARG A 113 -6.25 -57.19 -37.17
C ARG A 113 -6.77 -58.47 -36.52
N HIS A 114 -7.03 -58.44 -35.22
CA HIS A 114 -7.55 -59.61 -34.50
C HIS A 114 -8.98 -59.91 -34.91
N SER A 115 -9.84 -58.90 -35.05
CA SER A 115 -11.21 -59.06 -35.53
C SER A 115 -11.25 -59.75 -36.89
N GLY A 116 -10.47 -59.26 -37.87
CA GLY A 116 -10.43 -59.88 -39.20
C GLY A 116 -9.89 -61.31 -39.20
N LYS A 117 -8.95 -61.65 -38.31
CA LYS A 117 -8.47 -63.03 -38.15
C LYS A 117 -9.54 -63.94 -37.54
N ILE A 118 -10.30 -63.44 -36.56
CA ILE A 118 -11.39 -64.19 -35.94
C ILE A 118 -12.46 -64.48 -36.99
N GLU A 119 -12.91 -63.47 -37.74
CA GLU A 119 -13.89 -63.64 -38.83
C GLU A 119 -13.41 -64.68 -39.86
N ALA A 120 -12.13 -64.62 -40.25
CA ALA A 120 -11.54 -65.60 -41.17
C ALA A 120 -11.51 -67.01 -40.58
N HIS A 121 -11.22 -67.16 -39.27
CA HIS A 121 -11.24 -68.45 -38.60
C HIS A 121 -12.66 -69.00 -38.47
N GLU A 122 -13.64 -68.17 -38.11
CA GLU A 122 -15.06 -68.55 -38.03
C GLU A 122 -15.54 -69.10 -39.38
N LEU A 123 -15.25 -68.41 -40.49
CA LEU A 123 -15.61 -68.87 -41.83
C LEU A 123 -14.95 -70.21 -42.20
N ARG A 124 -13.69 -70.41 -41.81
CA ARG A 124 -13.00 -71.70 -42.04
C ARG A 124 -13.63 -72.83 -41.22
N ILE A 125 -14.00 -72.58 -39.97
CA ILE A 125 -14.67 -73.55 -39.11
C ILE A 125 -16.01 -73.95 -39.73
N THR A 126 -16.86 -72.99 -40.10
CA THR A 126 -18.15 -73.26 -40.75
C THR A 126 -18.00 -74.10 -42.02
N ASN A 127 -17.01 -73.79 -42.86
CA ASN A 127 -16.73 -74.57 -44.07
C ASN A 127 -16.26 -76.01 -43.79
N LEU A 128 -15.57 -76.25 -42.68
CA LEU A 128 -15.14 -77.59 -42.27
C LEU A 128 -16.30 -78.38 -41.67
N GLU A 129 -17.14 -77.75 -40.86
CA GLU A 129 -18.33 -78.36 -40.28
C GLU A 129 -19.35 -78.75 -41.36
N THR A 130 -19.55 -77.90 -42.36
CA THR A 130 -20.48 -78.17 -43.47
C THR A 130 -19.96 -79.21 -44.47
N LYS A 131 -18.65 -79.42 -44.59
CA LYS A 131 -18.05 -80.44 -45.49
C LYS A 131 -17.95 -81.84 -44.87
N ASN A 132 -18.06 -81.96 -43.56
CA ASN A 132 -17.98 -83.22 -42.82
C ASN A 132 -19.37 -83.82 -42.49
N ILE A 133 -20.43 -83.24 -43.04
CA ILE A 133 -21.82 -83.74 -43.03
C ILE A 133 -22.18 -84.11 -44.47
#